data_AF-A0A7S2PGU8-F1
#
_entry.id   AF-A0A7S2PGU8-F1
#
_cell.length_a   1.000
_cell.length_b   1.000
_cell.length_c   1.000
_cell.angle_alpha   90.00
_cell.angle_beta   90.00
_cell.angle_gamma   90.00
#
_symmetry.space_group_name_H-M   'P 1'
#
loop_
_entity.id
_entity.type
_entity.pdbx_description
1 polymer ?
#
loop_
_entity_poly.entity_id
_entity_poly.type
_entity_poly.pdbx_seq_one_letter_code
_entity_poly.pdbx_strand_id
1 'polypeptide(L)'
;YRYVKIAIKLAENRNARDCMGDVLAVGGQVMGYVEPLPSINDVMIRGHEYSLKTGNISSASMSLAGSMVCEYWSGKQLSVVKSTMDDTLRRMSAQCVVPLLMQFLPFYRSALAMIGKVDDVPMVFGSRADVETEEERKMTETNLHLLKSTHFNKMYVGFMFRRYDEVKQLADAHDAIAALPFSAILISHCFHMFYWGLISFWVARKTGDVIWYDRGKEAVQKMRSYANFSSWNFLNKSLLLQAEQYFYLKEFESAKRCYDDAISFAKDYRFVHEEALACELAGYFLVERGERTSSLPYFLRAQR
;
A
#
# COMPACT_ATOMS: atom_id res chain seq x y z
N TYR A 1 4.01 16.09 -11.31
CA TYR A 1 3.99 17.10 -10.23
C TYR A 1 3.88 18.55 -10.72
N ARG A 2 4.82 19.10 -11.53
CA ARG A 2 4.73 20.48 -12.06
C ARG A 2 3.39 20.80 -12.72
N TYR A 3 2.90 19.93 -13.60
CA TYR A 3 1.61 20.11 -14.27
C TYR A 3 0.42 20.08 -13.31
N VAL A 4 0.49 19.31 -12.23
CA VAL A 4 -0.56 19.28 -11.19
C VAL A 4 -0.65 20.65 -10.50
N LYS A 5 0.50 21.22 -10.11
CA LYS A 5 0.53 22.59 -9.53
C LYS A 5 -0.03 23.64 -10.48
N ILE A 6 0.30 23.55 -11.77
CA ILE A 6 -0.22 24.45 -12.79
C ILE A 6 -1.74 24.28 -12.93
N ALA A 7 -2.23 23.04 -13.01
CA ALA A 7 -3.66 22.75 -13.14
C ALA A 7 -4.46 23.27 -11.94
N ILE A 8 -3.99 23.03 -10.71
CA ILE A 8 -4.61 23.55 -9.48
C ILE A 8 -4.66 25.08 -9.52
N LYS A 9 -3.52 25.74 -9.78
CA LYS A 9 -3.45 27.21 -9.81
C LYS A 9 -4.33 27.82 -10.92
N LEU A 10 -4.41 27.18 -12.09
CA LEU A 10 -5.29 27.63 -13.17
C LEU A 10 -6.76 27.49 -12.78
N ALA A 11 -7.14 26.38 -12.16
CA ALA A 11 -8.51 26.15 -11.70
C ALA A 11 -8.90 27.14 -10.58
N GLU A 12 -7.99 27.44 -9.65
CA GLU A 12 -8.17 28.44 -8.58
C GLU A 12 -8.33 29.85 -9.18
N ASN A 13 -7.41 30.27 -10.06
CA ASN A 13 -7.42 31.62 -10.65
C ASN A 13 -8.66 31.89 -11.51
N ARG A 14 -9.18 30.87 -12.19
CA ARG A 14 -10.39 30.98 -13.03
C ARG A 14 -11.68 30.73 -12.25
N ASN A 15 -11.60 30.47 -10.94
CA ASN A 15 -12.71 30.01 -10.11
C ASN A 15 -13.48 28.86 -10.79
N ALA A 16 -12.75 27.96 -11.46
CA ALA A 16 -13.29 26.87 -12.25
C ALA A 16 -13.68 25.71 -11.32
N ARG A 17 -14.74 25.92 -10.53
CA ARG A 17 -15.22 24.97 -9.52
C ARG A 17 -15.61 23.62 -10.14
N ASP A 18 -16.10 23.64 -11.38
CA ASP A 18 -16.59 22.46 -12.10
C ASP A 18 -15.51 21.40 -12.34
N CYS A 19 -14.28 21.81 -12.65
CA CYS A 19 -13.16 20.89 -12.91
C CYS A 19 -12.20 20.73 -11.73
N MET A 20 -12.33 21.54 -10.67
CA MET A 20 -11.45 21.48 -9.50
C MET A 20 -11.44 20.10 -8.85
N GLY A 21 -12.61 19.46 -8.72
CA GLY A 21 -12.73 18.13 -8.16
C GLY A 21 -11.88 17.09 -8.91
N ASP A 22 -11.95 17.07 -10.25
CA ASP A 22 -11.17 16.16 -11.10
C ASP A 22 -9.66 16.41 -11.00
N VAL A 23 -9.29 17.69 -11.01
CA VAL A 23 -7.89 18.11 -10.87
C VAL A 23 -7.31 17.65 -9.53
N LEU A 24 -8.07 17.75 -8.44
CA LEU A 24 -7.63 17.31 -7.12
C LEU A 24 -7.64 15.77 -7.00
N ALA A 25 -8.63 15.07 -7.56
CA ALA A 25 -8.70 13.61 -7.54
C ALA A 25 -7.48 12.98 -8.23
N VAL A 26 -7.16 13.40 -9.45
CA VAL A 26 -6.01 12.88 -10.21
C VAL A 26 -4.70 13.49 -9.71
N GLY A 27 -4.71 14.79 -9.42
CA GLY A 27 -3.54 15.52 -8.94
C GLY A 27 -3.03 14.99 -7.61
N GLY A 28 -3.93 14.65 -6.67
CA GLY A 28 -3.59 14.09 -5.37
C GLY A 28 -2.81 12.78 -5.47
N GLN A 29 -3.15 11.90 -6.43
CA GLN A 29 -2.43 10.64 -6.66
C GLN A 29 -0.97 10.89 -7.03
N VAL A 30 -0.73 11.87 -7.91
CA VAL A 30 0.63 12.26 -8.34
C VAL A 30 1.36 13.01 -7.22
N MET A 31 0.65 13.82 -6.44
CA MET A 31 1.23 14.56 -5.32
C MET A 31 1.73 13.61 -4.23
N GLY A 32 1.11 12.44 -4.00
CA GLY A 32 1.58 11.46 -3.00
C GLY A 32 2.97 10.90 -3.26
N TYR A 33 3.50 11.02 -4.47
CA TYR A 33 4.89 10.68 -4.77
C TYR A 33 5.90 11.76 -4.33
N VAL A 34 5.43 12.90 -3.83
CA VAL A 34 6.28 14.06 -3.49
C VAL A 34 5.93 14.61 -2.11
N GLU A 35 4.67 14.90 -1.86
CA GLU A 35 4.18 15.50 -0.62
C GLU A 35 3.85 14.43 0.44
N PRO A 36 3.94 14.76 1.74
CA PRO A 36 3.54 13.86 2.83
C PRO A 36 2.10 13.35 2.69
N LEU A 37 1.87 12.06 2.97
CA LEU A 37 0.53 11.44 2.89
C LEU A 37 -0.58 12.20 3.65
N PRO A 38 -0.35 12.77 4.86
CA PRO A 38 -1.38 13.57 5.53
C PRO A 38 -1.83 14.77 4.71
N SER A 39 -0.90 15.49 4.07
CA SER A 39 -1.22 16.61 3.19
C SER A 39 -2.01 16.16 1.96
N ILE A 40 -1.76 14.95 1.46
CA ILE A 40 -2.54 14.38 0.36
C ILE A 40 -3.96 14.04 0.81
N ASN A 41 -4.13 13.51 2.02
CA ASN A 41 -5.45 13.22 2.56
C ASN A 41 -6.34 14.48 2.55
N ASP A 42 -5.81 15.63 2.95
CA ASP A 42 -6.53 16.90 2.93
C ASP A 42 -6.90 17.34 1.50
N VAL A 43 -5.99 17.15 0.54
CA VAL A 43 -6.25 17.40 -0.89
C VAL A 43 -7.37 16.50 -1.42
N MET A 44 -7.36 15.22 -1.04
CA MET A 44 -8.38 14.24 -1.43
C MET A 44 -9.74 14.59 -0.85
N ILE A 45 -9.82 14.96 0.42
CA ILE A 45 -11.06 15.40 1.07
C ILE A 45 -11.63 16.65 0.36
N ARG A 46 -10.78 17.64 0.07
CA ARG A 46 -11.19 18.82 -0.72
C ARG A 46 -11.70 18.44 -2.10
N GLY A 47 -11.02 17.52 -2.79
CA GLY A 47 -11.46 17.01 -4.10
C GLY A 47 -12.86 16.40 -4.04
N HIS A 48 -13.11 15.59 -3.01
CA HIS A 48 -14.42 15.00 -2.75
C HIS A 48 -15.51 16.08 -2.58
N GLU A 49 -15.27 17.09 -1.75
CA GLU A 49 -16.22 18.17 -1.50
C GLU A 49 -16.54 19.01 -2.76
N TYR A 50 -15.53 19.32 -3.57
CA TYR A 50 -15.72 20.03 -4.83
C TYR A 50 -16.56 19.21 -5.81
N SER A 51 -16.20 17.94 -6.00
CA SER A 51 -16.92 17.03 -6.89
C SER A 51 -18.37 16.80 -6.47
N LEU A 52 -18.66 16.74 -5.16
CA LEU A 52 -20.04 16.64 -4.68
C LEU A 52 -20.85 17.90 -5.01
N LYS A 53 -20.27 19.09 -4.84
CA LYS A 53 -20.96 20.37 -5.14
C LYS A 53 -21.29 20.52 -6.62
N THR A 54 -20.52 19.89 -7.50
CA THR A 54 -20.72 19.95 -8.96
C THR A 54 -21.49 18.74 -9.50
N GLY A 55 -21.90 17.81 -8.63
CA GLY A 55 -22.64 16.60 -9.01
C GLY A 55 -21.79 15.52 -9.68
N ASN A 56 -20.45 15.66 -9.69
CA ASN A 56 -19.56 14.64 -10.25
C ASN A 56 -19.29 13.51 -9.22
N ILE A 57 -20.22 12.56 -9.16
CA ILE A 57 -20.19 11.43 -8.22
C ILE A 57 -18.96 10.52 -8.43
N SER A 58 -18.50 10.36 -9.66
CA SER A 58 -17.34 9.51 -9.99
C SER A 58 -16.06 10.06 -9.36
N SER A 59 -15.77 11.33 -9.59
CA SER A 59 -14.59 11.99 -9.01
C SER A 59 -14.71 12.16 -7.50
N ALA A 60 -15.92 12.42 -6.99
CA ALA A 60 -16.17 12.44 -5.56
C ALA A 60 -15.80 11.10 -4.91
N SER A 61 -16.22 9.99 -5.52
CA SER A 61 -15.91 8.64 -5.03
C SER A 61 -14.42 8.31 -5.16
N MET A 62 -13.78 8.72 -6.26
CA MET A 62 -12.34 8.51 -6.49
C MET A 62 -11.49 9.25 -5.45
N SER A 63 -11.82 10.51 -5.16
CA SER A 63 -11.18 11.31 -4.11
C SER A 63 -11.35 10.68 -2.73
N LEU A 64 -12.57 10.22 -2.40
CA LEU A 64 -12.82 9.57 -1.12
C LEU A 64 -12.02 8.27 -0.98
N ALA A 65 -11.92 7.47 -2.05
CA ALA A 65 -11.07 6.29 -2.09
C ALA A 65 -9.59 6.64 -1.89
N GLY A 66 -9.12 7.71 -2.53
CA GLY A 66 -7.75 8.21 -2.37
C GLY A 66 -7.43 8.62 -0.93
N SER A 67 -8.38 9.28 -0.25
CA SER A 67 -8.28 9.61 1.18
C SER A 67 -8.16 8.34 2.03
N MET A 68 -9.07 7.38 1.84
CA MET A 68 -9.04 6.07 2.53
C MET A 68 -7.69 5.34 2.37
N VAL A 69 -7.11 5.35 1.17
CA VAL A 69 -5.79 4.77 0.90
C VAL A 69 -4.70 5.51 1.66
N CYS A 70 -4.71 6.84 1.68
CA CYS A 70 -3.75 7.63 2.44
C CYS A 70 -3.83 7.31 3.94
N GLU A 71 -5.04 7.21 4.49
CA GLU A 71 -5.23 6.91 5.91
C GLU A 71 -4.65 5.56 6.30
N TYR A 72 -4.97 4.51 5.55
CA TYR A 72 -4.49 3.16 5.80
C TYR A 72 -2.95 3.06 5.77
N TRP A 73 -2.32 3.65 4.75
CA TRP A 73 -0.86 3.58 4.60
C TRP A 73 -0.09 4.63 5.40
N SER A 74 -0.77 5.57 6.06
CA SER A 74 -0.12 6.60 6.89
C SER A 74 0.21 6.14 8.32
N GLY A 75 -0.13 4.90 8.69
CA GLY A 75 0.08 4.39 10.04
C GLY A 75 -0.93 4.88 11.07
N LYS A 76 -2.10 5.35 10.63
CA LYS A 76 -3.24 5.57 11.53
C LYS A 76 -3.68 4.25 12.20
N GLN A 77 -4.26 4.37 13.39
CA GLN A 77 -4.82 3.22 14.10
C GLN A 77 -5.88 2.51 13.24
N LEU A 78 -5.78 1.18 13.13
CA LEU A 78 -6.65 0.40 12.25
C LEU A 78 -8.14 0.54 12.58
N SER A 79 -8.51 0.82 13.83
CA SER A 79 -9.90 1.10 14.22
C SER A 79 -10.47 2.35 13.54
N VAL A 80 -9.67 3.42 13.48
CA VAL A 80 -10.01 4.67 12.77
C VAL A 80 -10.09 4.41 11.28
N VAL A 81 -9.10 3.71 10.73
CA VAL A 81 -9.07 3.37 9.30
C VAL A 81 -10.28 2.54 8.91
N LYS A 82 -10.68 1.56 9.72
CA LYS A 82 -11.90 0.76 9.50
C LYS A 82 -13.13 1.66 9.44
N SER A 83 -13.29 2.59 10.37
CA SER A 83 -14.43 3.52 10.36
C SER A 83 -14.48 4.35 9.07
N THR A 84 -13.33 4.85 8.61
CA THR A 84 -13.22 5.59 7.35
C THR A 84 -13.56 4.70 6.15
N MET A 85 -13.07 3.46 6.13
CA MET A 85 -13.38 2.48 5.09
C MET A 85 -14.88 2.13 5.06
N ASP A 86 -15.47 1.85 6.21
CA ASP A 86 -16.90 1.54 6.34
C ASP A 86 -17.77 2.69 5.80
N ASP A 87 -17.45 3.94 6.16
CA ASP A 87 -18.15 5.12 5.63
C ASP A 87 -17.97 5.27 4.11
N THR A 88 -16.73 5.12 3.62
CA THR A 88 -16.40 5.24 2.19
C THR A 88 -17.16 4.21 1.35
N LEU A 89 -17.12 2.93 1.74
CA LEU A 89 -17.78 1.85 1.03
C LEU A 89 -19.31 1.98 1.07
N ARG A 90 -19.88 2.39 2.21
CA ARG A 90 -21.32 2.67 2.33
C ARG A 90 -21.77 3.78 1.37
N ARG A 91 -21.01 4.87 1.28
CA ARG A 91 -21.32 5.98 0.36
C ARG A 91 -21.22 5.56 -1.10
N MET A 92 -20.17 4.84 -1.48
CA MET A 92 -20.00 4.32 -2.84
C MET A 92 -21.14 3.38 -3.24
N SER A 93 -21.56 2.51 -2.31
CA SER A 93 -22.71 1.61 -2.50
C SER A 93 -24.01 2.39 -2.70
N ALA A 94 -24.30 3.38 -1.84
CA ALA A 94 -25.50 4.22 -1.94
C ALA A 94 -25.54 5.06 -3.23
N GLN A 95 -24.39 5.37 -3.81
CA GLN A 95 -24.24 6.12 -5.06
C GLN A 95 -24.15 5.23 -6.31
N CYS A 96 -24.32 3.91 -6.17
CA CYS A 96 -24.25 2.92 -7.25
C CYS A 96 -22.93 2.93 -8.06
N VAL A 97 -21.80 3.30 -7.43
CA VAL A 97 -20.47 3.32 -8.09
C VAL A 97 -19.80 1.94 -8.00
N VAL A 98 -20.50 0.91 -8.47
CA VAL A 98 -20.15 -0.51 -8.29
C VAL A 98 -18.75 -0.87 -8.81
N PRO A 99 -18.31 -0.45 -10.01
CA PRO A 99 -16.99 -0.83 -10.52
C PRO A 99 -15.82 -0.27 -9.69
N LEU A 100 -15.98 0.91 -9.09
CA LEU A 100 -14.95 1.50 -8.24
C LEU A 100 -14.92 0.83 -6.87
N LEU A 101 -16.10 0.63 -6.28
CA LEU A 101 -16.28 -0.11 -5.02
C LEU A 101 -15.55 -1.46 -5.06
N MET A 102 -15.75 -2.22 -6.13
CA MET A 102 -15.17 -3.55 -6.30
C MET A 102 -13.64 -3.52 -6.35
N GLN A 103 -13.02 -2.47 -6.89
CA GLN A 103 -11.56 -2.32 -6.92
C GLN A 103 -10.94 -2.13 -5.53
N PHE A 104 -11.71 -1.59 -4.58
CA PHE A 104 -11.25 -1.35 -3.21
C PHE A 104 -11.66 -2.45 -2.23
N LEU A 105 -12.49 -3.40 -2.63
CA LEU A 105 -12.93 -4.49 -1.77
C LEU A 105 -11.77 -5.40 -1.30
N PRO A 106 -10.80 -5.80 -2.16
CA PRO A 106 -9.64 -6.56 -1.70
C PRO A 106 -8.80 -5.81 -0.66
N PHE A 107 -8.69 -4.49 -0.83
CA PHE A 107 -7.98 -3.62 0.11
C PHE A 107 -8.67 -3.54 1.47
N TYR A 108 -10.00 -3.41 1.48
CA TYR A 108 -10.79 -3.44 2.71
C TYR A 108 -10.68 -4.79 3.43
N ARG A 109 -10.73 -5.91 2.70
CA ARG A 109 -10.55 -7.26 3.27
C ARG A 109 -9.17 -7.43 3.93
N SER A 110 -8.11 -6.88 3.32
CA SER A 110 -6.77 -6.84 3.95
C SER A 110 -6.80 -6.12 5.29
N ALA A 111 -7.46 -4.96 5.37
CA ALA A 111 -7.58 -4.22 6.62
C ALA A 111 -8.34 -5.02 7.70
N LEU A 112 -9.44 -5.68 7.35
CA LEU A 112 -10.18 -6.55 8.26
C LEU A 112 -9.35 -7.73 8.76
N ALA A 113 -8.54 -8.33 7.88
CA ALA A 113 -7.63 -9.40 8.25
C ALA A 113 -6.60 -8.92 9.28
N MET A 114 -5.98 -7.74 9.09
CA MET A 114 -5.03 -7.16 10.05
C MET A 114 -5.68 -6.81 11.39
N ILE A 115 -6.97 -6.46 11.41
CA ILE A 115 -7.73 -6.18 12.64
C ILE A 115 -8.09 -7.47 13.38
N GLY A 116 -8.07 -8.63 12.71
CA GLY A 116 -8.57 -9.90 13.26
C GLY A 116 -10.10 -10.01 13.22
N LYS A 117 -10.77 -9.23 12.36
CA LYS A 117 -12.22 -9.18 12.21
C LYS A 117 -12.66 -9.60 10.80
N VAL A 118 -12.18 -10.75 10.37
CA VAL A 118 -12.41 -11.32 9.02
C VAL A 118 -13.91 -11.50 8.72
N ASP A 119 -14.75 -11.66 9.73
CA ASP A 119 -16.20 -11.83 9.54
C ASP A 119 -17.01 -10.51 9.49
N ASP A 120 -16.38 -9.33 9.71
CA ASP A 120 -17.05 -8.01 9.76
C ASP A 120 -17.32 -7.38 8.38
N VAL A 121 -17.34 -8.15 7.28
CA VAL A 121 -17.67 -7.61 5.96
C VAL A 121 -19.16 -7.25 5.93
N PRO A 122 -19.53 -6.00 5.58
CA PRO A 122 -20.94 -5.63 5.52
C PRO A 122 -21.72 -6.53 4.57
N MET A 123 -22.89 -7.00 5.01
CA MET A 123 -23.78 -7.92 4.27
C MET A 123 -24.17 -7.42 2.87
N VAL A 124 -24.13 -6.10 2.66
CA VAL A 124 -24.30 -5.43 1.35
C VAL A 124 -23.29 -5.92 0.30
N PHE A 125 -22.17 -6.51 0.71
CA PHE A 125 -21.11 -6.99 -0.17
C PHE A 125 -21.05 -8.53 -0.31
N GLY A 126 -22.02 -9.26 0.25
CA GLY A 126 -22.34 -10.63 -0.16
C GLY A 126 -21.46 -11.79 0.32
N SER A 127 -20.38 -11.60 1.09
CA SER A 127 -19.63 -12.74 1.67
C SER A 127 -18.68 -12.36 2.81
N ARG A 128 -18.26 -13.38 3.58
CA ARG A 128 -17.15 -13.37 4.56
C ARG A 128 -15.86 -12.83 3.90
N ALA A 129 -14.94 -12.19 4.65
CA ALA A 129 -13.76 -11.53 4.05
C ALA A 129 -12.79 -12.47 3.30
N ASP A 130 -12.98 -13.78 3.40
CA ASP A 130 -12.12 -14.81 2.81
C ASP A 130 -12.62 -15.39 1.48
N VAL A 131 -13.86 -15.07 1.03
CA VAL A 131 -14.43 -15.66 -0.21
C VAL A 131 -14.85 -14.57 -1.20
N GLU A 132 -14.27 -14.59 -2.39
CA GLU A 132 -14.68 -13.73 -3.52
C GLU A 132 -16.08 -14.10 -4.01
N THR A 133 -16.91 -13.11 -4.31
CA THR A 133 -18.20 -13.34 -4.97
C THR A 133 -17.98 -13.74 -6.42
N GLU A 134 -18.96 -14.43 -7.03
CA GLU A 134 -18.89 -14.78 -8.45
C GLU A 134 -18.77 -13.54 -9.35
N GLU A 135 -19.35 -12.42 -8.93
CA GLU A 135 -19.24 -11.14 -9.63
C GLU A 135 -17.79 -10.61 -9.60
N GLU A 136 -17.12 -10.67 -8.45
CA GLU A 136 -15.71 -10.30 -8.32
C GLU A 136 -14.84 -11.15 -9.25
N ARG A 137 -15.04 -12.47 -9.22
CA ARG A 137 -14.30 -13.41 -10.06
C ARG A 137 -14.46 -13.08 -11.54
N LYS A 138 -15.71 -12.89 -11.99
CA LYS A 138 -16.01 -12.51 -13.38
C LYS A 138 -15.41 -11.16 -13.76
N MET A 139 -15.41 -10.16 -12.87
CA MET A 139 -14.81 -8.86 -13.16
C MET A 139 -13.29 -8.93 -13.28
N THR A 140 -12.61 -9.81 -12.55
CA THR A 140 -11.14 -9.95 -12.68
C THR A 140 -10.70 -10.43 -14.07
N GLU A 141 -11.57 -11.13 -14.82
CA GLU A 141 -11.29 -11.57 -16.19
C GLU A 141 -11.19 -10.40 -17.19
N THR A 142 -11.82 -9.26 -16.88
CA THR A 142 -11.90 -8.10 -17.79
C THR A 142 -11.29 -6.82 -17.19
N ASN A 143 -11.02 -6.79 -15.88
CA ASN A 143 -10.46 -5.65 -15.17
C ASN A 143 -9.09 -5.98 -14.57
N LEU A 144 -8.03 -5.60 -15.29
CA LEU A 144 -6.64 -5.87 -14.91
C LEU A 144 -6.23 -5.19 -13.60
N HIS A 145 -6.81 -4.02 -13.28
CA HIS A 145 -6.51 -3.33 -12.03
C HIS A 145 -7.08 -4.11 -10.83
N LEU A 146 -8.33 -4.58 -10.94
CA LEU A 146 -8.95 -5.42 -9.92
C LEU A 146 -8.15 -6.72 -9.74
N LEU A 147 -7.82 -7.42 -10.82
CA LEU A 147 -7.01 -8.65 -10.76
C LEU A 147 -5.68 -8.44 -10.01
N LYS A 148 -4.96 -7.36 -10.35
CA LYS A 148 -3.71 -6.97 -9.68
C LYS A 148 -3.91 -6.67 -8.20
N SER A 149 -4.91 -5.86 -7.88
CA SER A 149 -5.23 -5.46 -6.51
C SER A 149 -5.58 -6.68 -5.66
N THR A 150 -6.40 -7.59 -6.18
CA THR A 150 -6.78 -8.84 -5.50
C THR A 150 -5.57 -9.72 -5.22
N HIS A 151 -4.74 -10.00 -6.23
CA HIS A 151 -3.53 -10.82 -6.03
C HIS A 151 -2.56 -10.18 -5.05
N PHE A 152 -2.32 -8.88 -5.18
CA PHE A 152 -1.45 -8.15 -4.26
C PHE A 152 -1.95 -8.25 -2.82
N ASN A 153 -3.23 -7.98 -2.58
CA ASN A 153 -3.79 -7.96 -1.22
C ASN A 153 -3.71 -9.33 -0.55
N LYS A 154 -3.99 -10.44 -1.27
CA LYS A 154 -3.79 -11.80 -0.74
C LYS A 154 -2.34 -12.06 -0.36
N MET A 155 -1.42 -11.68 -1.24
CA MET A 155 0.02 -11.86 -1.03
C MET A 155 0.52 -11.02 0.16
N TYR A 156 0.06 -9.77 0.27
CA TYR A 156 0.34 -8.87 1.39
C TYR A 156 -0.15 -9.46 2.72
N VAL A 157 -1.40 -9.94 2.77
CA VAL A 157 -1.96 -10.59 3.96
C VAL A 157 -1.14 -11.83 4.35
N GLY A 158 -0.85 -12.70 3.39
CA GLY A 158 -0.01 -13.88 3.63
C GLY A 158 1.38 -13.51 4.17
N PHE A 159 1.99 -12.44 3.64
CA PHE A 159 3.30 -11.97 4.08
C PHE A 159 3.28 -11.48 5.53
N MET A 160 2.31 -10.63 5.87
CA MET A 160 2.16 -10.09 7.23
C MET A 160 1.88 -11.19 8.26
N PHE A 161 1.16 -12.25 7.88
CA PHE A 161 0.94 -13.42 8.74
C PHE A 161 1.98 -14.53 8.59
N ARG A 162 3.10 -14.27 7.89
CA ARG A 162 4.21 -15.21 7.69
C ARG A 162 3.81 -16.56 7.08
N ARG A 163 2.77 -16.59 6.24
CA ARG A 163 2.27 -17.79 5.54
C ARG A 163 3.08 -18.05 4.26
N TYR A 164 4.28 -18.61 4.43
CA TYR A 164 5.26 -18.72 3.34
C TYR A 164 4.74 -19.46 2.10
N ASP A 165 4.14 -20.63 2.27
CA ASP A 165 3.71 -21.46 1.12
C ASP A 165 2.61 -20.78 0.30
N GLU A 166 1.64 -20.15 0.98
CA GLU A 166 0.58 -19.34 0.34
C GLU A 166 1.19 -18.16 -0.44
N VAL A 167 2.12 -17.43 0.18
CA VAL A 167 2.77 -16.26 -0.44
C VAL A 167 3.57 -16.67 -1.66
N LYS A 168 4.33 -17.77 -1.60
CA LYS A 168 5.12 -18.25 -2.73
C LYS A 168 4.23 -18.59 -3.91
N GLN A 169 3.16 -19.37 -3.70
CA GLN A 169 2.22 -19.74 -4.76
C GLN A 169 1.58 -18.50 -5.41
N LEU A 170 1.17 -17.52 -4.61
CA LEU A 170 0.59 -16.27 -5.11
C LEU A 170 1.61 -15.41 -5.86
N ALA A 171 2.85 -15.38 -5.40
CA ALA A 171 3.92 -14.59 -6.00
C ALA A 171 4.39 -15.19 -7.35
N ASP A 172 4.43 -16.52 -7.48
CA ASP A 172 4.69 -17.21 -8.76
C ASP A 172 3.61 -16.86 -9.80
N ALA A 173 2.34 -16.82 -9.39
CA ALA A 173 1.24 -16.40 -10.26
C ALA A 173 1.26 -14.88 -10.58
N HIS A 174 1.97 -14.09 -9.77
CA HIS A 174 1.95 -12.63 -9.88
C HIS A 174 2.76 -12.09 -11.06
N ASP A 175 3.76 -12.80 -11.59
CA ASP A 175 4.62 -12.24 -12.64
C ASP A 175 3.90 -11.95 -13.94
N ALA A 176 3.04 -12.89 -14.37
CA ALA A 176 2.20 -12.70 -15.55
C ALA A 176 1.25 -11.50 -15.37
N ILE A 177 0.84 -11.24 -14.12
CA ILE A 177 -0.05 -10.16 -13.75
C ILE A 177 0.72 -8.83 -13.62
N ALA A 178 1.93 -8.84 -13.07
CA ALA A 178 2.79 -7.68 -12.85
C ALA A 178 3.22 -7.03 -14.17
N ALA A 179 3.45 -7.82 -15.21
CA ALA A 179 3.84 -7.36 -16.54
C ALA A 179 2.75 -6.56 -17.27
N LEU A 180 1.47 -6.68 -16.86
CA LEU A 180 0.38 -5.92 -17.46
C LEU A 180 0.57 -4.41 -17.20
N PRO A 181 0.10 -3.50 -18.08
CA PRO A 181 0.13 -2.08 -17.79
C PRO A 181 -0.75 -1.72 -16.59
N PHE A 182 -0.42 -0.65 -15.88
CA PHE A 182 -1.38 0.01 -14.99
C PHE A 182 -2.23 0.97 -15.80
N SER A 183 -3.54 1.02 -15.52
CA SER A 183 -4.48 1.94 -16.18
C SER A 183 -4.34 3.39 -15.67
N ALA A 184 -3.68 3.60 -14.52
CA ALA A 184 -3.49 4.92 -13.92
C ALA A 184 -2.26 4.97 -13.00
N ILE A 185 -1.78 6.17 -12.69
CA ILE A 185 -0.81 6.42 -11.62
C ILE A 185 -1.60 6.55 -10.32
N LEU A 186 -1.48 5.57 -9.44
CA LEU A 186 -2.09 5.55 -8.11
C LEU A 186 -1.02 5.43 -7.05
N ILE A 187 -1.16 6.18 -5.96
CA ILE A 187 -0.19 6.11 -4.86
C ILE A 187 -0.13 4.70 -4.26
N SER A 188 -1.22 3.93 -4.29
CA SER A 188 -1.22 2.52 -3.84
C SER A 188 -0.14 1.66 -4.50
N HIS A 189 0.23 1.96 -5.76
CA HIS A 189 1.22 1.19 -6.51
C HIS A 189 2.62 1.24 -5.91
N CYS A 190 3.00 2.33 -5.21
CA CYS A 190 4.30 2.37 -4.53
C CYS A 190 4.35 1.38 -3.35
N PHE A 191 3.25 1.22 -2.63
CA PHE A 191 3.16 0.23 -1.55
C PHE A 191 3.15 -1.18 -2.11
N HIS A 192 2.47 -1.41 -3.24
CA HIS A 192 2.51 -2.72 -3.91
C HIS A 192 3.95 -3.15 -4.22
N MET A 193 4.72 -2.22 -4.78
CA MET A 193 6.13 -2.42 -5.10
C MET A 193 7.02 -2.66 -3.89
N PHE A 194 6.76 -1.95 -2.79
CA PHE A 194 7.47 -2.12 -1.53
C PHE A 194 7.32 -3.55 -1.00
N TYR A 195 6.10 -4.00 -0.79
CA TYR A 195 5.83 -5.34 -0.25
C TYR A 195 6.24 -6.44 -1.22
N TRP A 196 6.03 -6.26 -2.53
CA TRP A 196 6.52 -7.21 -3.54
C TRP A 196 8.05 -7.40 -3.46
N GLY A 197 8.81 -6.32 -3.23
CA GLY A 197 10.25 -6.41 -2.99
C GLY A 197 10.63 -7.19 -1.72
N LEU A 198 9.94 -6.93 -0.60
CA LEU A 198 10.18 -7.66 0.66
C LEU A 198 9.89 -9.16 0.51
N ILE A 199 8.76 -9.49 -0.12
CA ILE A 199 8.38 -10.87 -0.43
C ILE A 199 9.41 -11.53 -1.34
N SER A 200 9.89 -10.82 -2.36
CA SER A 200 10.89 -11.34 -3.28
C SER A 200 12.19 -11.70 -2.57
N PHE A 201 12.71 -10.85 -1.69
CA PHE A 201 13.89 -11.19 -0.90
C PHE A 201 13.65 -12.34 0.09
N TRP A 202 12.46 -12.40 0.69
CA TRP A 202 12.09 -13.50 1.58
C TRP A 202 12.08 -14.85 0.84
N VAL A 203 11.46 -14.91 -0.34
CA VAL A 203 11.44 -16.11 -1.18
C VAL A 203 12.85 -16.44 -1.69
N ALA A 204 13.61 -15.44 -2.19
CA ALA A 204 14.97 -15.63 -2.67
C ALA A 204 15.88 -16.29 -1.62
N ARG A 205 15.79 -15.88 -0.34
CA ARG A 205 16.58 -16.49 0.74
C ARG A 205 16.20 -17.94 1.02
N LYS A 206 14.92 -18.31 0.84
CA LYS A 206 14.42 -19.65 1.13
C LYS A 206 14.67 -20.62 -0.02
N THR A 207 14.59 -20.16 -1.26
CA THR A 207 14.75 -21.01 -2.45
C THR A 207 16.15 -20.98 -3.05
N GLY A 208 16.89 -19.88 -2.86
CA GLY A 208 18.17 -19.64 -3.52
C GLY A 208 18.04 -19.27 -5.01
N ASP A 209 16.81 -19.05 -5.50
CA ASP A 209 16.56 -18.75 -6.90
C ASP A 209 16.79 -17.26 -7.21
N VAL A 210 17.66 -17.02 -8.20
CA VAL A 210 18.14 -15.70 -8.61
C VAL A 210 17.02 -14.82 -9.17
N ILE A 211 15.97 -15.41 -9.76
CA ILE A 211 14.87 -14.60 -10.33
C ILE A 211 14.19 -13.73 -9.27
N TRP A 212 14.09 -14.25 -8.04
CA TRP A 212 13.51 -13.53 -6.90
C TRP A 212 14.43 -12.42 -6.39
N TYR A 213 15.73 -12.66 -6.42
CA TYR A 213 16.70 -11.63 -6.10
C TYR A 213 16.62 -10.45 -7.09
N ASP A 214 16.50 -10.73 -8.39
CA ASP A 214 16.40 -9.69 -9.41
C ASP A 214 15.11 -8.85 -9.26
N ARG A 215 13.98 -9.48 -8.90
CA ARG A 215 12.73 -8.77 -8.55
C ARG A 215 12.91 -7.86 -7.33
N GLY A 216 13.52 -8.38 -6.27
CA GLY A 216 13.83 -7.59 -5.08
C GLY A 216 14.72 -6.39 -5.40
N LYS A 217 15.72 -6.59 -6.27
CA LYS A 217 16.63 -5.52 -6.74
C LYS A 217 15.88 -4.45 -7.56
N GLU A 218 14.92 -4.83 -8.40
CA GLU A 218 14.06 -3.88 -9.10
C GLU A 218 13.26 -3.02 -8.11
N ALA A 219 12.67 -3.64 -7.08
CA ALA A 219 11.95 -2.92 -6.03
C ALA A 219 12.86 -1.95 -5.27
N VAL A 220 14.10 -2.34 -4.94
CA VAL A 220 15.11 -1.45 -4.33
C VAL A 220 15.37 -0.23 -5.22
N GLN A 221 15.61 -0.43 -6.51
CA GLN A 221 15.91 0.66 -7.45
C GLN A 221 14.74 1.65 -7.56
N LYS A 222 13.52 1.14 -7.69
CA LYS A 222 12.33 2.00 -7.78
C LYS A 222 12.01 2.70 -6.46
N MET A 223 12.16 2.04 -5.32
CA MET A 223 11.93 2.70 -4.03
C MET A 223 12.99 3.77 -3.73
N ARG A 224 14.26 3.54 -4.11
CA ARG A 224 15.30 4.58 -4.05
C ARG A 224 14.95 5.79 -4.93
N SER A 225 14.43 5.55 -6.15
CA SER A 225 14.04 6.65 -7.02
C SER A 225 12.86 7.44 -6.44
N TYR A 226 11.91 6.78 -5.78
CA TYR A 226 10.83 7.45 -5.04
C TYR A 226 11.35 8.24 -3.85
N ALA A 227 12.31 7.72 -3.08
CA ALA A 227 12.93 8.43 -1.96
C ALA A 227 13.65 9.73 -2.38
N ASN A 228 14.13 9.81 -3.62
CA ASN A 228 14.69 11.05 -4.17
C ASN A 228 13.62 12.14 -4.37
N PHE A 229 12.36 11.77 -4.55
CA PHE A 229 11.24 12.71 -4.68
C PHE A 229 10.58 13.04 -3.33
N SER A 230 10.51 12.07 -2.42
CA SER A 230 9.97 12.24 -1.08
C SER A 230 10.66 11.33 -0.08
N SER A 231 11.56 11.89 0.73
CA SER A 231 12.19 11.16 1.84
C SER A 231 11.15 10.73 2.88
N TRP A 232 10.19 11.60 3.18
CA TRP A 232 9.13 11.40 4.17
C TRP A 232 8.32 10.13 3.88
N ASN A 233 7.91 9.90 2.63
CA ASN A 233 7.04 8.77 2.31
C ASN A 233 7.80 7.47 2.01
N PHE A 234 9.04 7.56 1.53
CA PHE A 234 9.71 6.41 0.89
C PHE A 234 11.08 6.05 1.45
N LEU A 235 11.71 6.91 2.26
CA LEU A 235 13.07 6.65 2.75
C LEU A 235 13.13 5.40 3.63
N ASN A 236 12.23 5.27 4.60
CA ASN A 236 12.19 4.11 5.49
C ASN A 236 11.93 2.79 4.72
N LYS A 237 11.03 2.82 3.73
CA LYS A 237 10.75 1.69 2.82
C LYS A 237 11.98 1.32 1.99
N SER A 238 12.67 2.33 1.46
CA SER A 238 13.89 2.14 0.68
C SER A 238 15.00 1.51 1.53
N LEU A 239 15.17 1.96 2.77
CA LEU A 239 16.15 1.41 3.71
C LEU A 239 15.81 -0.03 4.10
N LEU A 240 14.53 -0.34 4.35
CA LEU A 240 14.13 -1.69 4.71
C LEU A 240 14.37 -2.69 3.56
N LEU A 241 14.04 -2.31 2.32
CA LEU A 241 14.36 -3.13 1.14
C LEU A 241 15.88 -3.34 0.97
N GLN A 242 16.68 -2.31 1.24
CA GLN A 242 18.14 -2.44 1.20
C GLN A 242 18.67 -3.36 2.31
N ALA A 243 18.07 -3.31 3.51
CA ALA A 243 18.42 -4.21 4.60
C ALA A 243 18.20 -5.69 4.20
N GLU A 244 17.05 -5.98 3.59
CA GLU A 244 16.70 -7.31 3.07
C GLU A 244 17.62 -7.74 1.91
N GLN A 245 18.04 -6.80 1.05
CA GLN A 245 19.01 -7.04 -0.01
C GLN A 245 20.39 -7.41 0.56
N TYR A 246 20.91 -6.61 1.49
CA TYR A 246 22.20 -6.86 2.13
C TYR A 246 22.17 -8.16 2.94
N PHE A 247 21.02 -8.49 3.53
CA PHE A 247 20.84 -9.76 4.22
C PHE A 247 20.97 -10.94 3.25
N TYR A 248 20.32 -10.89 2.09
CA TYR A 248 20.49 -11.91 1.05
C TYR A 248 21.96 -12.04 0.60
N LEU A 249 22.66 -10.90 0.43
CA LEU A 249 24.07 -10.86 0.03
C LEU A 249 25.06 -11.23 1.14
N LYS A 250 24.57 -11.51 2.36
CA LYS A 250 25.37 -11.79 3.56
C LYS A 250 26.26 -10.62 4.01
N GLU A 251 25.92 -9.40 3.61
CA GLU A 251 26.56 -8.16 4.08
C GLU A 251 25.92 -7.70 5.39
N PHE A 252 26.14 -8.46 6.46
CA PHE A 252 25.33 -8.37 7.68
C PHE A 252 25.44 -7.04 8.43
N GLU A 253 26.61 -6.39 8.41
CA GLU A 253 26.78 -5.08 9.05
C GLU A 253 26.01 -3.98 8.32
N SER A 254 26.02 -4.01 6.98
CA SER A 254 25.21 -3.12 6.14
C SER A 254 23.72 -3.37 6.37
N ALA A 255 23.30 -4.64 6.40
CA ALA A 255 21.92 -5.02 6.66
C ALA A 255 21.42 -4.47 8.01
N LYS A 256 22.20 -4.67 9.07
CA LYS A 256 21.87 -4.20 10.42
C LYS A 256 21.69 -2.69 10.46
N ARG A 257 22.63 -1.92 9.90
CA ARG A 257 22.52 -0.46 9.83
C ARG A 257 21.26 -0.02 9.09
N CYS A 258 20.96 -0.64 7.94
CA CYS A 258 19.76 -0.32 7.19
C CYS A 258 18.46 -0.66 7.94
N TYR A 259 18.43 -1.75 8.72
CA TYR A 259 17.28 -2.04 9.60
C TYR A 259 17.11 -0.97 10.67
N ASP A 260 18.19 -0.62 11.38
CA ASP A 260 18.14 0.39 12.45
C ASP A 260 17.72 1.77 11.91
N ASP A 261 18.26 2.17 10.74
CA ASP A 261 17.86 3.41 10.06
C ASP A 261 16.40 3.36 9.61
N ALA A 262 15.95 2.26 9.00
CA ALA A 262 14.55 2.10 8.56
C ALA A 262 13.58 2.23 9.74
N ILE A 263 13.91 1.63 10.88
CA ILE A 263 13.15 1.72 12.13
C ILE A 263 13.11 3.18 12.63
N SER A 264 14.26 3.87 12.66
CA SER A 264 14.33 5.27 13.12
C SER A 264 13.49 6.19 12.23
N PHE A 265 13.65 6.11 10.92
CA PHE A 265 12.89 6.96 10.00
C PHE A 265 11.39 6.64 9.98
N ALA A 266 11.00 5.37 10.10
CA ALA A 266 9.59 4.99 10.21
C ALA A 266 8.95 5.64 11.45
N LYS A 267 9.67 5.66 12.57
CA LYS A 267 9.24 6.32 13.81
C LYS A 267 9.14 7.83 13.65
N ASP A 268 10.18 8.47 13.10
CA ASP A 268 10.23 9.94 12.93
C ASP A 268 9.09 10.45 12.04
N TYR A 269 8.77 9.70 10.97
CA TYR A 269 7.65 10.02 10.07
C TYR A 269 6.31 9.39 10.48
N ARG A 270 6.25 8.75 11.66
CA ARG A 270 5.03 8.19 12.28
C ARG A 270 4.35 7.06 11.52
N PHE A 271 5.11 6.33 10.69
CA PHE A 271 4.65 5.07 10.08
C PHE A 271 4.75 3.93 11.09
N VAL A 272 3.88 3.93 12.12
CA VAL A 272 3.95 2.97 13.25
C VAL A 272 3.94 1.51 12.77
N HIS A 273 3.05 1.17 11.85
CA HIS A 273 2.99 -0.16 11.23
C HIS A 273 4.28 -0.56 10.49
N GLU A 274 4.97 0.39 9.86
CA GLU A 274 6.24 0.11 9.17
C GLU A 274 7.43 0.09 10.14
N GLU A 275 7.38 0.83 11.26
CA GLU A 275 8.32 0.66 12.38
C GLU A 275 8.21 -0.76 12.95
N ALA A 276 6.99 -1.21 13.21
CA ALA A 276 6.72 -2.55 13.71
C ALA A 276 7.21 -3.63 12.73
N LEU A 277 6.89 -3.49 11.44
CA LEU A 277 7.37 -4.40 10.39
C LEU A 277 8.91 -4.43 10.31
N ALA A 278 9.56 -3.27 10.32
CA ALA A 278 11.02 -3.19 10.26
C ALA A 278 11.66 -3.82 11.52
N CYS A 279 11.07 -3.62 12.69
CA CYS A 279 11.49 -4.29 13.93
C CYS A 279 11.33 -5.81 13.82
N GLU A 280 10.18 -6.29 13.34
CA GLU A 280 9.93 -7.72 13.16
C GLU A 280 10.99 -8.33 12.24
N LEU A 281 11.20 -7.76 11.04
CA LEU A 281 12.17 -8.25 10.07
C LEU A 281 13.62 -8.22 10.61
N ALA A 282 14.01 -7.16 11.32
CA ALA A 282 15.31 -7.09 12.00
C ALA A 282 15.47 -8.20 13.06
N GLY A 283 14.40 -8.50 13.80
CA GLY A 283 14.37 -9.61 14.75
C GLY A 283 14.61 -10.95 14.06
N TYR A 284 13.90 -11.23 12.96
CA TYR A 284 14.10 -12.46 12.19
C TYR A 284 15.48 -12.56 11.56
N PHE A 285 16.02 -11.45 11.05
CA PHE A 285 17.40 -11.37 10.57
C PHE A 285 18.41 -11.86 11.62
N LEU A 286 18.27 -11.40 12.88
CA LEU A 286 19.14 -11.82 13.97
C LEU A 286 18.91 -13.28 14.38
N VAL A 287 17.67 -13.75 14.39
CA VAL A 287 17.34 -15.17 14.67
C VAL A 287 17.99 -16.10 13.65
N GLU A 288 17.90 -15.78 12.36
CA GLU A 288 18.51 -16.57 11.29
C GLU A 288 20.05 -16.57 11.36
N ARG A 289 20.65 -15.55 11.98
CA ARG A 289 22.09 -15.50 12.31
C ARG A 289 22.46 -16.23 13.61
N GLY A 290 21.51 -16.77 14.35
CA GLY A 290 21.74 -17.42 15.64
C GLY A 290 21.81 -16.46 16.84
N GLU A 291 21.54 -15.16 16.64
CA GLU A 291 21.65 -14.10 17.66
C GLU A 291 20.31 -13.85 18.38
N ARG A 292 19.69 -14.92 18.91
CA ARG A 292 18.33 -14.85 19.51
C ARG A 292 18.20 -13.87 20.69
N THR A 293 19.24 -13.71 21.50
CA THR A 293 19.21 -12.76 22.62
C THR A 293 19.15 -11.32 22.10
N SER A 294 19.89 -11.03 21.02
CA SER A 294 19.90 -9.72 20.37
C SER A 294 18.60 -9.43 19.59
N SER A 295 17.85 -10.47 19.18
CA SER A 295 16.58 -10.29 18.45
C SER A 295 15.41 -9.90 19.36
N LEU A 296 15.43 -10.28 20.64
CA LEU A 296 14.31 -10.07 21.57
C LEU A 296 13.86 -8.59 21.68
N PRO A 297 14.78 -7.60 21.82
CA PRO A 297 14.38 -6.19 21.86
C PRO A 297 13.61 -5.73 20.62
N TYR A 298 13.94 -6.26 19.44
CA TYR A 298 13.24 -5.90 18.20
C TYR A 298 11.82 -6.46 18.19
N PHE A 299 11.61 -7.73 18.57
CA PHE A 299 10.27 -8.31 18.65
C PHE A 299 9.39 -7.61 19.70
N LEU A 300 9.95 -7.22 20.84
CA LEU A 300 9.21 -6.46 21.86
C LEU A 300 8.80 -5.08 21.38
N ARG A 301 9.62 -4.44 20.53
CA ARG A 301 9.26 -3.16 19.90
C ARG A 301 8.19 -3.32 18.83
N ALA A 302 8.18 -4.44 18.09
CA ALA A 302 7.19 -4.70 17.06
C ALA A 302 5.76 -4.89 17.61
N GLN A 303 5.60 -5.20 18.90
CA GLN A 303 4.30 -5.39 19.55
C GLN A 303 3.66 -4.11 20.10
N ARG A 304 4.36 -2.98 20.06
CA ARG A 304 3.89 -1.69 20.59
C ARG A 304 3.10 -0.90 19.56
#